data_AF-A0A483A461-F1
#
_entry.id   AF-A0A483A461-F1
#
_cell.length_a   1.000
_cell.length_b   1.000
_cell.length_c   1.000
_cell.angle_alpha   90.00
_cell.angle_beta   90.00
_cell.angle_gamma   90.00
#
_symmetry.space_group_name_H-M   'P 1'
#
loop_
_entity.id
_entity.type
_entity.pdbx_description
1 polymer ?
#
loop_
_entity_poly.entity_id
_entity_poly.type
_entity_poly.pdbx_seq_one_letter_code
_entity_poly.pdbx_strand_id
1 'polypeptide(L)'
;MQLTLGNFSQGWENHEARYHKNKQNWKVTPLNITIPHYQGEGVRGKNLLICFEQGFGDSIQCIRFLPLLKTQKGVKDIILVCQAPLKKLFSSITCIDHLLDENEFKKAEIHGIDHWMFIMSLPLCFNVTLETLPQKLPYLSTSQATKNKWKDKLPQGFKVV
;
A
#
# COMPACT_ATOMS: atom_id res chain seq x y z
N MET A 1 -11.41 -7.92 18.50
CA MET A 1 -10.49 -7.53 17.42
C MET A 1 -10.06 -8.84 16.74
N GLN A 2 -10.53 -9.15 15.53
CA GLN A 2 -10.39 -10.50 14.94
C GLN A 2 -8.99 -10.76 14.34
N LEU A 3 -8.38 -9.74 13.74
CA LEU A 3 -7.03 -9.82 13.19
C LEU A 3 -5.98 -10.19 14.23
N THR A 4 -6.09 -9.66 15.45
CA THR A 4 -5.16 -9.98 16.55
C THR A 4 -5.33 -11.40 17.09
N LEU A 5 -6.47 -12.05 16.78
CA LEU A 5 -6.75 -13.43 17.16
C LEU A 5 -6.37 -14.44 16.07
N GLY A 6 -5.76 -13.98 14.96
CA GLY A 6 -5.39 -14.82 13.82
C GLY A 6 -6.55 -15.16 12.88
N ASN A 7 -7.75 -14.59 13.11
CA ASN A 7 -8.92 -14.82 12.25
C ASN A 7 -8.87 -13.87 11.03
N PHE A 8 -7.92 -14.11 10.12
CA PHE A 8 -7.62 -13.16 9.04
C PHE A 8 -8.74 -13.00 8.01
N SER A 9 -9.37 -14.08 7.53
CA SER A 9 -10.41 -13.99 6.50
C SER A 9 -11.54 -13.05 6.92
N GLN A 10 -12.22 -13.40 8.02
CA GLN A 10 -13.32 -12.60 8.55
C GLN A 10 -12.83 -11.25 9.11
N GLY A 11 -11.60 -11.21 9.63
CA GLY A 11 -11.00 -10.01 10.18
C GLY A 11 -10.76 -8.93 9.12
N TRP A 12 -10.28 -9.30 7.93
CA TRP A 12 -10.06 -8.36 6.83
C TRP A 12 -11.36 -7.87 6.21
N GLU A 13 -12.35 -8.73 6.03
CA GLU A 13 -13.69 -8.32 5.57
C GLU A 13 -14.29 -7.29 6.53
N ASN A 14 -14.28 -7.59 7.83
CA ASN A 14 -14.80 -6.67 8.85
C ASN A 14 -13.95 -5.40 8.99
N HIS A 15 -12.67 -5.45 8.60
CA HIS A 15 -11.80 -4.28 8.60
C HIS A 15 -12.25 -3.22 7.59
N GLU A 16 -12.92 -3.58 6.49
CA GLU A 16 -13.47 -2.62 5.51
C GLU A 16 -14.54 -1.69 6.12
N ALA A 17 -15.19 -2.10 7.22
CA ALA A 17 -16.11 -1.24 7.96
C ALA A 17 -15.44 0.03 8.54
N ARG A 18 -14.10 0.12 8.54
CA ARG A 18 -13.35 1.27 9.05
C ARG A 18 -13.64 2.59 8.32
N TYR A 19 -13.94 2.51 7.02
CA TYR A 19 -14.24 3.67 6.18
C TYR A 19 -15.68 3.65 5.62
N HIS A 20 -16.57 2.84 6.21
CA HIS A 20 -17.97 2.78 5.79
C HIS A 20 -18.67 4.14 5.93
N LYS A 21 -19.50 4.50 4.94
CA LYS A 21 -20.13 5.85 4.82
C LYS A 21 -20.99 6.25 6.02
N ASN A 22 -21.57 5.28 6.72
CA ASN A 22 -22.45 5.51 7.87
C ASN A 22 -21.71 5.68 9.21
N LYS A 23 -20.37 5.65 9.21
CA LYS A 23 -19.56 5.75 10.43
C LYS A 23 -19.23 7.22 10.72
N GLN A 24 -19.86 7.78 11.75
CA GLN A 24 -19.76 9.21 12.10
C GLN A 24 -18.35 9.67 12.53
N ASN A 25 -17.52 8.75 13.05
CA ASN A 25 -16.14 9.02 13.46
C ASN A 25 -15.15 8.47 12.43
N TRP A 26 -15.13 9.04 11.22
CA TRP A 26 -14.11 8.74 10.24
C TRP A 26 -12.73 9.16 10.76
N LYS A 27 -11.88 8.17 11.05
CA LYS A 27 -10.44 8.38 11.27
C LYS A 27 -9.65 8.37 9.96
N VAL A 28 -10.32 8.05 8.86
CA VAL A 28 -9.73 7.89 7.53
C VAL A 28 -10.56 8.75 6.59
N THR A 29 -10.02 9.89 6.18
CA THR A 29 -10.64 10.75 5.18
C THR A 29 -10.07 10.33 3.83
N PRO A 30 -10.90 9.84 2.88
CA PRO A 30 -10.45 9.63 1.51
C PRO A 30 -9.87 10.93 0.96
N LEU A 31 -8.84 10.84 0.11
CA LEU A 31 -8.48 11.98 -0.72
C LEU A 31 -9.72 12.37 -1.54
N ASN A 32 -9.86 13.64 -1.91
CA ASN A 32 -10.99 14.10 -2.72
C ASN A 32 -10.89 13.48 -4.13
N ILE A 33 -11.44 12.27 -4.26
CA ILE A 33 -11.31 11.40 -5.41
C ILE A 33 -12.71 11.19 -5.99
N THR A 34 -12.89 11.55 -7.26
CA THR A 34 -14.11 11.29 -8.02
C THR A 34 -14.12 9.90 -8.68
N ILE A 35 -13.00 9.18 -8.62
CA ILE A 35 -12.82 7.84 -9.16
C ILE A 35 -13.66 6.84 -8.35
N PRO A 36 -14.26 5.82 -8.98
CA PRO A 36 -14.97 4.75 -8.27
C PRO A 36 -14.07 4.03 -7.26
N HIS A 37 -14.59 3.79 -6.05
CA HIS A 37 -13.93 2.90 -5.09
C HIS A 37 -14.06 1.45 -5.55
N TYR A 38 -12.99 0.67 -5.41
CA TYR A 38 -12.99 -0.77 -5.69
C TYR A 38 -13.90 -1.52 -4.71
N GLN A 39 -14.82 -2.34 -5.23
CA GLN A 39 -15.77 -3.15 -4.46
C GLN A 39 -15.61 -4.66 -4.71
N GLY A 40 -14.55 -5.08 -5.42
CA GLY A 40 -14.31 -6.49 -5.76
C GLY A 40 -14.37 -6.81 -7.25
N GLU A 41 -14.38 -5.79 -8.11
CA GLU A 41 -14.42 -5.93 -9.57
C GLU A 41 -13.17 -6.62 -10.14
N GLY A 42 -13.22 -7.05 -11.41
CA GLY A 42 -12.03 -7.55 -12.10
C GLY A 42 -11.02 -6.43 -12.39
N VAL A 43 -9.80 -6.55 -11.86
CA VAL A 43 -8.73 -5.53 -12.04
C VAL A 43 -7.75 -5.82 -13.17
N ARG A 44 -7.98 -6.88 -13.96
CA ARG A 44 -7.07 -7.25 -15.06
C ARG A 44 -7.11 -6.19 -16.16
N GLY A 45 -5.94 -5.68 -16.54
CA GLY A 45 -5.80 -4.62 -17.54
C GLY A 45 -6.23 -3.23 -17.05
N LYS A 46 -6.55 -3.08 -15.76
CA LYS A 46 -7.06 -1.84 -15.16
C LYS A 46 -5.96 -1.01 -14.52
N ASN A 47 -6.21 0.28 -14.40
CA ASN A 47 -5.34 1.23 -13.71
C ASN A 47 -5.89 1.48 -12.31
N LEU A 48 -5.08 1.20 -11.28
CA LEU A 48 -5.49 1.29 -9.88
C LEU A 48 -4.75 2.42 -9.17
N LEU A 49 -5.53 3.26 -8.48
CA LEU A 49 -5.04 4.20 -7.49
C LEU A 49 -5.03 3.54 -6.11
N ILE A 50 -3.85 3.40 -5.52
CA ILE A 50 -3.66 2.91 -4.17
C ILE A 50 -3.33 4.10 -3.28
N CYS A 51 -4.17 4.36 -2.29
CA CYS A 51 -3.96 5.45 -1.34
C CYS A 51 -3.41 4.90 -0.03
N PHE A 52 -2.44 5.60 0.56
CA PHE A 52 -2.02 5.30 1.92
C PHE A 52 -3.19 5.43 2.90
N GLU A 53 -3.07 4.70 4.00
CA GLU A 53 -4.01 4.76 5.11
C GLU A 53 -3.19 4.74 6.41
N GLN A 54 -3.68 5.43 7.45
CA GLN A 54 -3.15 5.35 8.82
C GLN A 54 -1.62 5.60 8.92
N GLY A 55 -0.94 4.81 9.78
CA GLY A 55 0.45 5.04 10.17
C GLY A 55 1.46 4.50 9.16
N PHE A 56 2.74 4.84 9.38
CA PHE A 56 3.81 4.39 8.49
C PHE A 56 4.00 2.87 8.51
N GLY A 57 3.81 2.25 9.67
CA GLY A 57 3.94 0.80 9.84
C GLY A 57 3.00 0.02 8.91
N ASP A 58 1.74 0.43 8.86
CA ASP A 58 0.71 -0.18 8.01
C ASP A 58 1.06 -0.10 6.53
N SER A 59 1.50 1.10 6.09
CA SER A 59 1.91 1.33 4.71
C SER A 59 3.13 0.49 4.35
N ILE A 60 4.13 0.40 5.23
CA ILE A 60 5.30 -0.45 5.05
C ILE A 60 4.90 -1.93 5.00
N GLN A 61 4.01 -2.40 5.88
CA GLN A 61 3.60 -3.81 5.90
C GLN A 61 2.84 -4.18 4.62
N CYS A 62 1.87 -3.36 4.20
CA CYS A 62 0.95 -3.70 3.11
C CYS A 62 1.52 -3.41 1.71
N ILE A 63 2.61 -2.65 1.58
CA ILE A 63 3.18 -2.40 0.25
C ILE A 63 3.72 -3.67 -0.44
N ARG A 64 4.00 -4.72 0.34
CA ARG A 64 4.45 -6.03 -0.18
C ARG A 64 3.46 -6.70 -1.14
N PHE A 65 2.19 -6.26 -1.15
CA PHE A 65 1.15 -6.81 -2.02
C PHE A 65 1.13 -6.18 -3.41
N LEU A 66 1.76 -5.02 -3.62
CA LEU A 66 1.75 -4.34 -4.93
C LEU A 66 2.32 -5.20 -6.07
N PRO A 67 3.43 -5.94 -5.91
CA PRO A 67 3.92 -6.83 -6.96
C PRO A 67 2.91 -7.92 -7.34
N LEU A 68 2.09 -8.37 -6.39
CA LEU A 68 1.08 -9.40 -6.62
C LEU A 68 -0.12 -8.87 -7.41
N LEU A 69 -0.42 -7.57 -7.30
CA LEU A 69 -1.44 -6.94 -8.16
C LEU A 69 -1.04 -7.03 -9.65
N LYS A 70 0.22 -6.74 -9.98
CA LYS A 70 0.73 -6.90 -11.35
C LYS A 70 0.76 -8.38 -11.75
N THR A 71 1.40 -9.22 -10.95
CA THR A 71 1.76 -10.58 -11.37
C THR A 71 0.62 -11.60 -11.26
N GLN A 72 -0.26 -11.49 -10.27
CA GLN A 72 -1.35 -12.46 -10.05
C GLN A 72 -2.71 -11.92 -10.49
N LYS A 73 -2.95 -10.61 -10.35
CA LYS A 73 -4.24 -9.99 -10.71
C LYS A 73 -4.22 -9.33 -12.10
N GLY A 74 -3.05 -9.11 -12.69
CA GLY A 74 -2.89 -8.55 -14.02
C GLY A 74 -3.24 -7.06 -14.12
N VAL A 75 -3.08 -6.31 -13.03
CA VAL A 75 -3.25 -4.85 -13.02
C VAL A 75 -2.31 -4.22 -14.03
N LYS A 76 -2.82 -3.27 -14.83
CA LYS A 76 -2.03 -2.60 -15.87
C LYS A 76 -1.12 -1.56 -15.24
N ASP A 77 -1.66 -0.55 -14.56
CA ASP A 77 -0.90 0.53 -13.93
C ASP A 77 -1.26 0.65 -12.44
N ILE A 78 -0.26 0.88 -11.59
CA ILE A 78 -0.38 1.13 -10.16
C ILE A 78 0.11 2.55 -9.88
N ILE A 79 -0.82 3.40 -9.47
CA ILE A 79 -0.56 4.74 -8.97
C ILE A 79 -0.59 4.65 -7.44
N LEU A 80 0.55 4.81 -6.78
CA LEU A 80 0.63 4.86 -5.32
C LEU A 80 0.70 6.31 -4.85
N VAL A 81 -0.26 6.73 -4.03
CA VAL A 81 -0.14 7.92 -3.20
C VAL A 81 0.29 7.47 -1.81
N CYS A 82 1.44 7.97 -1.35
CA CYS A 82 2.03 7.62 -0.06
C CYS A 82 2.20 8.84 0.85
N GLN A 83 2.47 8.61 2.15
CA GLN A 83 2.93 9.67 3.04
C GLN A 83 4.30 10.17 2.58
N ALA A 84 4.51 11.48 2.51
CA ALA A 84 5.74 12.08 2.00
C ALA A 84 7.05 11.49 2.60
N PRO A 85 7.14 11.18 3.92
CA PRO A 85 8.34 10.56 4.49
C PRO A 85 8.68 9.17 3.94
N LEU A 86 7.68 8.43 3.44
CA LEU A 86 7.87 7.08 2.89
C LEU A 86 8.18 7.08 1.39
N LYS A 87 7.99 8.21 0.70
CA LYS A 87 8.17 8.28 -0.76
C LYS A 87 9.56 7.78 -1.21
N LYS A 88 10.62 8.22 -0.53
CA LYS A 88 11.99 7.78 -0.84
C LYS A 88 12.21 6.28 -0.60
N LEU A 89 11.53 5.69 0.39
CA LEU A 89 11.63 4.26 0.67
C LEU A 89 10.92 3.43 -0.41
N PHE A 90 9.74 3.90 -0.82
CA PHE A 90 8.89 3.23 -1.80
C PHE A 90 9.39 3.40 -3.25
N SER A 91 10.27 4.37 -3.53
CA SER A 91 10.87 4.55 -4.86
C SER A 91 11.73 3.37 -5.33
N SER A 92 12.08 2.44 -4.44
CA SER A 92 12.80 1.21 -4.78
C SER A 92 11.90 0.12 -5.38
N ILE A 93 10.58 0.29 -5.34
CA ILE A 93 9.61 -0.72 -5.76
C ILE A 93 9.28 -0.50 -7.24
N THR A 94 9.75 -1.43 -8.07
CA THR A 94 9.67 -1.30 -9.54
C THR A 94 8.28 -1.54 -10.13
N CYS A 95 7.34 -2.12 -9.37
CA CYS A 95 5.98 -2.37 -9.86
C CYS A 95 5.05 -1.15 -9.72
N ILE A 96 5.52 -0.04 -9.14
CA ILE A 96 4.77 1.20 -9.01
C ILE A 96 5.07 2.05 -10.25
N ASP A 97 4.06 2.32 -11.06
CA ASP A 97 4.22 3.11 -12.29
C ASP A 97 4.24 4.61 -11.99
N HIS A 98 3.45 5.04 -11.00
CA HIS A 98 3.43 6.42 -10.52
C HIS A 98 3.49 6.47 -9.00
N LEU A 99 4.54 7.08 -8.45
CA LEU A 99 4.73 7.26 -7.01
C LEU A 99 4.61 8.74 -6.64
N LEU A 100 3.59 9.07 -5.87
CA LEU A 100 3.26 10.44 -5.48
C LEU A 100 3.15 10.53 -3.96
N ASP A 101 3.46 11.69 -3.41
CA ASP A 101 2.95 12.07 -2.10
C ASP A 101 1.60 12.81 -2.22
N GLU A 102 0.98 13.12 -1.09
CA GLU A 102 -0.31 13.81 -1.04
C GLU A 102 -0.30 15.18 -1.73
N ASN A 103 0.79 15.94 -1.62
CA ASN A 103 0.89 17.28 -2.19
C ASN A 103 1.05 17.22 -3.70
N GLU A 104 1.80 16.24 -4.20
CA GLU A 104 1.96 15.99 -5.62
C GLU A 104 0.67 15.46 -6.23
N PHE A 105 -0.02 14.54 -5.56
CA PHE A 105 -1.31 14.02 -6.01
C PHE A 105 -2.36 15.13 -6.17
N LYS A 106 -2.43 16.08 -5.24
CA LYS A 106 -3.34 17.24 -5.33
C LYS A 106 -3.08 18.15 -6.54
N LYS A 107 -1.87 18.11 -7.09
CA LYS A 107 -1.45 18.92 -8.25
C LYS A 107 -1.40 18.11 -9.54
N ALA A 108 -1.47 16.79 -9.44
CA ALA A 108 -1.32 15.90 -10.58
C ALA A 108 -2.63 15.81 -11.37
N GLU A 109 -2.54 16.00 -12.68
CA GLU A 109 -3.62 15.71 -13.61
C GLU A 109 -3.58 14.22 -13.96
N ILE A 110 -4.13 13.38 -13.08
CA ILE A 110 -4.18 11.93 -13.31
C ILE A 110 -5.52 11.56 -13.91
N HIS A 111 -5.47 11.03 -15.13
CA HIS A 111 -6.63 10.57 -15.88
C HIS A 111 -6.56 9.06 -16.11
N GLY A 112 -7.70 8.46 -16.46
CA GLY A 112 -7.76 7.04 -16.84
C GLY A 112 -7.51 6.06 -15.70
N ILE A 113 -7.76 6.47 -14.45
CA ILE A 113 -7.81 5.54 -13.31
C ILE A 113 -9.20 4.89 -13.30
N ASP A 114 -9.25 3.56 -13.28
CA ASP A 114 -10.51 2.82 -13.26
C ASP A 114 -11.10 2.74 -11.84
N HIS A 115 -10.25 2.44 -10.85
CA HIS A 115 -10.67 2.29 -9.46
C HIS A 115 -9.61 2.78 -8.47
N TRP A 116 -10.05 3.16 -7.27
CA TRP A 116 -9.16 3.41 -6.14
C TRP A 116 -9.46 2.52 -4.94
N MET A 117 -8.46 2.26 -4.10
CA MET A 117 -8.61 1.59 -2.81
C MET A 117 -7.54 2.05 -1.80
N PHE A 118 -7.79 1.80 -0.52
CA PHE A 118 -6.77 1.98 0.51
C PHE A 118 -5.76 0.83 0.50
N ILE A 119 -4.49 1.13 0.82
CA ILE A 119 -3.41 0.13 0.88
C ILE A 119 -3.70 -1.00 1.87
N MET A 120 -4.47 -0.73 2.94
CA MET A 120 -4.87 -1.72 3.94
C MET A 120 -6.01 -2.64 3.47
N SER A 121 -6.59 -2.41 2.30
CA SER A 121 -7.54 -3.32 1.66
C SER A 121 -6.83 -4.36 0.78
N LEU A 122 -5.52 -4.21 0.54
CA LEU A 122 -4.73 -5.18 -0.24
C LEU A 122 -4.73 -6.58 0.37
N PRO A 123 -4.55 -6.78 1.70
CA PRO A 123 -4.60 -8.13 2.28
C PRO A 123 -5.91 -8.87 1.99
N LEU A 124 -7.04 -8.14 1.99
CA LEU A 124 -8.35 -8.71 1.64
C LEU A 124 -8.39 -9.18 0.19
N CYS A 125 -7.82 -8.43 -0.75
CA CYS A 125 -7.78 -8.78 -2.18
C CYS A 125 -7.05 -10.12 -2.47
N PHE A 126 -6.23 -10.58 -1.53
CA PHE A 126 -5.45 -11.83 -1.62
C PHE A 126 -5.89 -12.90 -0.62
N ASN A 127 -6.98 -12.70 0.12
CA ASN A 127 -7.47 -13.63 1.14
C ASN A 127 -6.34 -14.08 2.09
N VAL A 128 -5.58 -13.10 2.60
CA VAL A 128 -4.37 -13.36 3.37
C VAL A 128 -4.68 -14.14 4.64
N THR A 129 -3.85 -15.14 4.89
CA THR A 129 -3.71 -15.91 6.14
C THR A 129 -2.25 -15.86 6.57
N LEU A 130 -1.88 -16.45 7.71
CA LEU A 130 -0.46 -16.53 8.09
C LEU A 130 0.34 -17.36 7.06
N GLU A 131 -0.29 -18.40 6.53
CA GLU A 131 0.29 -19.35 5.60
C GLU A 131 0.45 -18.73 4.20
N THR A 132 -0.49 -17.88 3.79
CA THR A 132 -0.51 -17.24 2.47
C THR A 132 0.12 -15.84 2.45
N LEU A 133 0.62 -15.35 3.59
CA LEU A 133 1.29 -14.06 3.67
C LEU A 133 2.49 -14.03 2.70
N PRO A 134 2.69 -12.97 1.90
CA PRO A 134 3.83 -12.89 0.99
C PRO A 134 5.15 -12.91 1.77
N GLN A 135 5.94 -13.98 1.58
CA GLN A 135 7.19 -14.22 2.33
C GLN A 135 8.46 -13.78 1.58
N LYS A 136 8.33 -13.16 0.41
CA LYS A 136 9.50 -12.68 -0.36
C LYS A 136 10.15 -11.50 0.36
N LEU A 137 11.29 -11.76 0.99
CA LEU A 137 12.11 -10.77 1.68
C LEU A 137 13.47 -10.57 0.96
N PRO A 138 14.03 -9.36 0.97
CA PRO A 138 13.39 -8.11 1.38
C PRO A 138 12.41 -7.62 0.30
N TYR A 139 11.26 -7.06 0.70
CA TYR A 139 10.31 -6.40 -0.21
C TYR A 139 10.53 -4.89 -0.32
N LEU A 140 11.43 -4.34 0.51
CA LEU A 140 11.89 -2.95 0.46
C LEU A 140 13.41 -2.95 0.44
N SER A 141 13.98 -2.04 -0.34
CA SER A 141 15.43 -1.85 -0.39
C SER A 141 15.78 -0.37 -0.42
N THR A 142 17.05 -0.07 -0.18
CA THR A 142 17.56 1.30 -0.30
C THR A 142 18.87 1.31 -1.08
N SER A 143 19.17 2.46 -1.68
CA SER A 143 20.41 2.67 -2.44
C SER A 143 21.65 2.41 -1.60
N GLN A 144 22.72 1.94 -2.25
CA GLN A 144 24.02 1.74 -1.59
C GLN A 144 24.55 3.03 -0.94
N ALA A 145 24.32 4.18 -1.57
CA ALA A 145 24.70 5.48 -1.01
C ALA A 145 23.99 5.77 0.33
N THR A 146 22.71 5.42 0.45
CA THR A 146 21.96 5.56 1.70
C THR A 146 22.48 4.58 2.76
N LYS A 147 22.80 3.33 2.37
CA LYS A 147 23.42 2.36 3.29
C LYS A 147 24.75 2.87 3.83
N ASN A 148 25.64 3.35 2.97
CA ASN A 148 26.94 3.87 3.37
C ASN A 148 26.80 5.07 4.33
N LYS A 149 25.92 6.03 4.00
CA LYS A 149 25.64 7.19 4.87
C LYS A 149 25.22 6.80 6.29
N TRP A 150 24.45 5.72 6.45
CA TRP A 150 23.98 5.27 7.76
C TRP A 150 24.98 4.35 8.45
N LYS A 151 25.80 3.59 7.71
CA LYS A 151 26.88 2.77 8.27
C LYS A 151 27.84 3.60 9.12
N ASP A 152 28.15 4.83 8.68
CA ASP A 152 29.05 5.73 9.40
C ASP A 152 28.40 6.40 10.62
N LYS A 153 27.07 6.31 10.76
CA LYS A 153 26.30 6.94 11.85
C LYS A 153 25.78 5.96 12.89
N LEU A 154 25.73 4.67 12.57
CA LEU A 154 25.20 3.64 13.46
C LEU A 154 26.33 3.01 14.29
N PRO A 155 26.06 2.65 15.55
CA PRO A 155 27.01 1.90 16.37
C PRO A 155 27.40 0.57 15.72
N GLN A 156 28.59 0.05 16.07
CA GLN A 156 28.98 -1.31 15.69
C GLN A 156 27.94 -2.33 16.19
N GLY A 157 27.61 -3.32 15.34
CA GLY A 157 26.63 -4.37 15.63
C GLY A 157 25.28 -4.22 14.94
N PHE A 158 24.94 -3.03 14.43
CA PHE A 158 23.72 -2.83 13.62
C PHE A 158 23.98 -3.21 12.15
N LYS A 159 23.14 -4.09 11.59
CA LYS A 159 23.20 -4.44 10.17
C LYS A 159 22.51 -3.37 9.33
N VAL A 160 23.27 -2.72 8.44
CA VAL A 160 22.72 -1.88 7.38
C VAL A 160 22.56 -2.74 6.13
N VAL A 161 21.42 -3.45 6.05
CA VAL A 161 21.10 -4.40 4.98
C VAL A 161 20.54 -3.73 3.73
#